data_AF-A0A7C9D286-F1
#
_entry.id   AF-A0A7C9D286-F1
#
_cell.length_a   1.000
_cell.length_b   1.000
_cell.length_c   1.000
_cell.angle_alpha   90.00
_cell.angle_beta   90.00
_cell.angle_gamma   90.00
#
_symmetry.space_group_name_H-M   'P 1'
#
loop_
_entity.id
_entity.type
_entity.pdbx_description
1 polymer ?
#
loop_
_entity_poly.entity_id
_entity_poly.type
_entity_poly.pdbx_seq_one_letter_code
_entity_poly.pdbx_strand_id
1 'polypeptide(L)'
;LQNTKAMVSIDMPSGPSEVMVIADKYANPVHVAADLLSQAEHSADVQVVLVATGCGVKLRAILDEINKQYPRLPRAKFAATALCTRGFVLMANNMSEAIAFANLYAPEHLIVNVKDAEKWESSIENAGSVYLG
;
A
#
# COMPACT_ATOMS: atom_id res chain seq x y z
N LEU A 1 -23.50 12.89 -6.32
CA LEU A 1 -23.29 11.51 -6.81
C LEU A 1 -24.56 10.62 -6.76
N GLN A 2 -25.77 11.19 -6.64
CA GLN A 2 -27.01 10.43 -6.88
C GLN A 2 -27.91 11.23 -7.83
N ASN A 3 -28.03 10.78 -9.07
CA ASN A 3 -29.13 11.23 -9.93
C ASN A 3 -30.35 10.38 -9.56
N THR A 4 -31.07 10.81 -8.52
CA THR A 4 -32.21 10.09 -7.91
C THR A 4 -33.39 9.88 -8.85
N LYS A 5 -33.40 10.52 -10.03
CA LYS A 5 -34.44 10.32 -11.06
C LYS A 5 -34.41 8.95 -11.72
N ALA A 6 -33.27 8.25 -11.69
CA ALA A 6 -33.11 6.94 -12.33
C ALA A 6 -33.60 5.75 -11.47
N MET A 7 -34.03 5.99 -10.22
CA MET A 7 -34.55 4.95 -9.29
C MET A 7 -33.62 3.73 -9.14
N VAL A 8 -32.30 3.96 -9.15
CA VAL A 8 -31.27 2.93 -9.01
C VAL A 8 -30.28 3.33 -7.91
N SER A 9 -29.80 2.35 -7.17
CA SER A 9 -28.73 2.50 -6.18
C SER A 9 -27.40 1.98 -6.74
N ILE A 10 -26.29 2.51 -6.20
CA ILE A 10 -24.95 1.94 -6.36
C ILE A 10 -24.46 1.46 -4.99
N ASP A 11 -23.52 0.53 -4.99
CA ASP A 11 -22.84 0.03 -3.80
C ASP A 11 -21.92 1.10 -3.20
N MET A 12 -20.93 1.55 -3.96
CA MET A 12 -19.97 2.56 -3.53
C MET A 12 -19.30 3.26 -4.73
N PRO A 13 -18.73 4.46 -4.56
CA PRO A 13 -17.84 5.04 -5.54
C PRO A 13 -16.54 4.21 -5.61
N SER A 14 -16.32 3.47 -6.70
CA SER A 14 -15.06 2.75 -6.92
C SER A 14 -14.07 3.66 -7.66
N GLY A 15 -13.04 4.11 -6.94
CA GLY A 15 -11.92 4.88 -7.49
C GLY A 15 -10.83 3.99 -8.10
N PRO A 16 -9.68 4.56 -8.48
CA PRO A 16 -8.51 3.76 -8.84
C PRO A 16 -8.08 2.87 -7.67
N SER A 17 -7.62 1.65 -7.98
CA SER A 17 -7.20 0.72 -6.94
C SER A 17 -6.00 1.22 -6.16
N GLU A 18 -5.87 0.74 -4.93
CA GLU A 18 -4.82 1.19 -4.02
C GLU A 18 -4.28 0.08 -3.12
N VAL A 19 -2.99 0.16 -2.79
CA VAL A 19 -2.38 -0.61 -1.70
C VAL A 19 -1.44 0.22 -0.85
N MET A 20 -1.55 0.05 0.47
CA MET A 20 -0.60 0.52 1.45
C MET A 20 0.11 -0.67 2.10
N VAL A 21 1.44 -0.62 2.16
CA VAL A 21 2.26 -1.61 2.89
C VAL A 21 2.93 -0.93 4.07
N ILE A 22 2.65 -1.38 5.29
CA ILE A 22 3.41 -1.02 6.48
C ILE A 22 4.52 -2.06 6.67
N ALA A 23 5.77 -1.62 6.73
CA ALA A 23 6.94 -2.49 6.83
C ALA A 23 7.88 -2.07 7.95
N ASP A 24 8.29 -3.02 8.79
CA ASP A 24 9.31 -2.82 9.81
C ASP A 24 10.68 -3.40 9.40
N LYS A 25 11.63 -3.47 10.34
CA LYS A 25 12.98 -3.99 10.08
C LYS A 25 13.05 -5.51 9.82
N TYR A 26 12.00 -6.25 10.16
CA TYR A 26 11.91 -7.71 9.97
C TYR A 26 11.31 -8.07 8.61
N ALA A 27 10.58 -7.16 7.98
CA ALA A 27 10.02 -7.33 6.64
C ALA A 27 11.11 -7.67 5.62
N ASN A 28 10.84 -8.66 4.76
CA ASN A 28 11.74 -9.02 3.67
C ASN A 28 11.60 -7.98 2.54
N PRO A 29 12.68 -7.26 2.16
CA PRO A 29 12.62 -6.26 1.08
C PRO A 29 12.09 -6.81 -0.26
N VAL A 30 12.34 -8.09 -0.54
CA VAL A 30 11.86 -8.76 -1.75
C VAL A 30 10.36 -8.90 -1.78
N HIS A 31 9.74 -9.20 -0.63
CA HIS A 31 8.30 -9.36 -0.54
C HIS A 31 7.61 -8.01 -0.56
N VAL A 32 8.10 -7.03 0.21
CA VAL A 32 7.55 -5.67 0.22
C VAL A 32 7.58 -5.03 -1.17
N ALA A 33 8.67 -5.20 -1.92
CA ALA A 33 8.75 -4.71 -3.30
C ALA A 33 7.73 -5.41 -4.21
N ALA A 34 7.58 -6.73 -4.08
CA ALA A 34 6.61 -7.50 -4.86
C ALA A 34 5.16 -7.10 -4.53
N ASP A 35 4.84 -6.87 -3.25
CA ASP A 35 3.51 -6.45 -2.80
C ASP A 35 3.12 -5.10 -3.40
N LEU A 36 4.02 -4.11 -3.36
CA LEU A 36 3.81 -2.81 -3.99
C LEU A 36 3.63 -2.93 -5.51
N LEU A 37 4.46 -3.75 -6.16
CA LEU A 37 4.41 -3.95 -7.61
C LEU A 37 3.17 -4.71 -8.08
N SER A 38 2.62 -5.59 -7.24
CA SER A 38 1.45 -6.41 -7.57
C SER A 38 0.24 -5.57 -7.97
N GLN A 39 0.00 -4.45 -7.28
CA GLN A 39 -1.07 -3.52 -7.67
C GLN A 39 -0.59 -2.52 -8.71
N ALA A 40 0.66 -2.06 -8.65
CA ALA A 40 1.18 -1.07 -9.60
C ALA A 40 1.07 -1.56 -11.07
N GLU A 41 1.15 -2.87 -11.32
CA GLU A 41 1.03 -3.40 -12.68
C GLU A 41 -0.41 -3.45 -13.24
N HIS A 42 -1.44 -3.28 -12.39
CA HIS A 42 -2.83 -3.37 -12.79
C HIS A 42 -3.27 -2.21 -13.68
N SER A 43 -2.91 -0.96 -13.35
CA SER A 43 -3.15 0.21 -14.20
C SER A 43 -2.26 1.39 -13.80
N ALA A 44 -2.13 2.39 -14.68
CA ALA A 44 -1.34 3.59 -14.42
C ALA A 44 -1.95 4.53 -13.35
N ASP A 45 -3.24 4.37 -13.05
CA ASP A 45 -3.96 5.20 -12.07
C ASP A 45 -3.92 4.63 -10.65
N VAL A 46 -3.34 3.45 -10.46
CA VAL A 46 -3.16 2.84 -9.13
C VAL A 46 -2.27 3.72 -8.27
N GLN A 47 -2.60 3.77 -6.99
CA GLN A 47 -1.80 4.43 -5.97
C GLN A 47 -1.16 3.39 -5.04
N VAL A 48 0.15 3.54 -4.80
CA VAL A 48 0.95 2.61 -3.99
C VAL A 48 1.69 3.36 -2.90
N VAL A 49 1.54 2.92 -1.65
CA VAL A 49 2.09 3.62 -0.49
C VAL A 49 2.93 2.66 0.34
N LEU A 50 4.18 3.04 0.63
CA LEU A 50 5.02 2.33 1.59
C LEU A 50 5.14 3.15 2.87
N VAL A 51 4.76 2.57 4.00
CA VAL A 51 4.97 3.14 5.33
C VAL A 51 6.07 2.34 6.03
N ALA A 52 7.28 2.88 6.05
CA ALA A 52 8.40 2.30 6.76
C ALA A 52 8.37 2.74 8.22
N THR A 53 8.30 1.79 9.17
CA THR A 53 8.13 2.10 10.59
C THR A 53 9.30 1.64 11.47
N GLY A 54 9.75 2.54 12.34
CA GLY A 54 10.77 2.25 13.36
C GLY A 54 12.20 2.24 12.85
N CYS A 55 13.14 2.01 13.76
CA CYS A 55 14.56 2.01 13.46
C CYS A 55 15.00 0.73 12.72
N GLY A 56 15.77 0.90 11.64
CA GLY A 56 16.43 -0.20 10.95
C GLY A 56 15.65 -0.82 9.78
N VAL A 57 14.56 -0.19 9.35
CA VAL A 57 13.89 -0.58 8.10
C VAL A 57 14.88 -0.49 6.94
N LYS A 58 14.95 -1.56 6.14
CA LYS A 58 15.88 -1.66 5.01
C LYS A 58 15.33 -0.94 3.78
N LEU A 59 14.96 0.34 3.93
CA LEU A 59 14.30 1.12 2.87
C LEU A 59 15.09 1.10 1.56
N ARG A 60 16.41 1.26 1.64
CA ARG A 60 17.26 1.21 0.44
C ARG A 60 17.14 -0.12 -0.30
N ALA A 61 17.14 -1.24 0.43
CA ALA A 61 17.01 -2.55 -0.16
C ALA A 61 15.62 -2.77 -0.79
N ILE A 62 14.55 -2.20 -0.21
CA ILE A 62 13.20 -2.24 -0.80
C ILE A 62 13.21 -1.49 -2.13
N LEU A 63 13.75 -0.27 -2.15
CA LEU A 63 13.82 0.55 -3.38
C LEU A 63 14.71 -0.10 -4.46
N ASP A 64 15.83 -0.70 -4.09
CA ASP A 64 16.69 -1.41 -5.03
C ASP A 64 15.97 -2.62 -5.64
N GLU A 65 15.17 -3.33 -4.84
CA GLU A 65 14.43 -4.49 -5.32
C GLU A 65 13.20 -4.09 -6.17
N ILE A 66 12.53 -2.97 -5.88
CA ILE A 66 11.53 -2.38 -6.80
C ILE A 66 12.18 -2.12 -8.17
N ASN A 67 13.34 -1.45 -8.19
CA ASN A 67 14.07 -1.14 -9.43
C ASN A 67 14.52 -2.38 -10.20
N LYS A 68 14.76 -3.50 -9.50
CA LYS A 68 15.15 -4.77 -10.10
C LYS A 68 13.96 -5.59 -10.59
N GLN A 69 12.83 -5.53 -9.90
CA GLN A 69 11.64 -6.33 -10.22
C GLN A 69 10.76 -5.66 -11.28
N TYR A 70 10.47 -4.37 -11.17
CA TYR A 70 9.51 -3.70 -12.06
C TYR A 70 9.83 -3.85 -13.57
N PRO A 71 11.11 -3.82 -14.05
CA PRO A 71 11.40 -3.93 -15.48
C PRO A 71 11.12 -5.33 -16.03
N ARG A 72 11.00 -6.33 -15.16
CA ARG A 72 10.75 -7.74 -15.51
C ARG A 72 9.26 -8.06 -15.60
N LEU A 73 8.40 -7.13 -15.17
CA LEU A 73 6.95 -7.31 -15.23
C LEU A 73 6.46 -7.17 -16.68
N PRO A 74 5.52 -8.03 -17.13
CA PRO A 74 4.90 -7.90 -18.46
C PRO A 74 4.29 -6.50 -18.69
N ARG A 75 3.82 -5.86 -17.61
CA ARG A 75 3.15 -4.56 -17.61
C ARG A 75 4.00 -3.46 -16.97
N ALA A 76 5.34 -3.54 -17.11
CA ALA A 76 6.31 -2.61 -16.51
C ALA A 76 6.01 -1.12 -16.74
N LYS A 77 5.43 -0.75 -17.90
CA LYS A 77 5.06 0.64 -18.21
C LYS A 77 4.01 1.18 -17.24
N PHE A 78 2.98 0.39 -16.89
CA PHE A 78 1.96 0.82 -15.93
C PHE A 78 2.55 0.94 -14.53
N ALA A 79 3.32 -0.06 -14.11
CA ALA A 79 3.99 -0.03 -12.82
C ALA A 79 4.89 1.20 -12.65
N ALA A 80 5.69 1.54 -13.68
CA ALA A 80 6.52 2.73 -13.66
C ALA A 80 5.69 4.02 -13.54
N THR A 81 4.60 4.16 -14.29
CA THR A 81 3.72 5.33 -14.20
C THR A 81 3.07 5.46 -12.83
N ALA A 82 2.50 4.39 -12.29
CA ALA A 82 1.88 4.37 -10.96
C ALA A 82 2.90 4.78 -9.87
N LEU A 83 4.08 4.16 -9.89
CA LEU A 83 5.16 4.46 -8.93
C LEU A 83 5.63 5.92 -9.00
N CYS A 84 5.77 6.49 -10.20
CA CYS A 84 6.29 7.85 -10.37
C CYS A 84 5.25 8.94 -10.11
N THR A 85 3.97 8.70 -10.36
CA THR A 85 2.94 9.76 -10.34
C THR A 85 2.11 9.76 -9.07
N ARG A 86 1.89 8.58 -8.48
CA ARG A 86 1.00 8.39 -7.32
C ARG A 86 1.67 7.64 -6.18
N GLY A 87 2.86 7.06 -6.40
CA GLY A 87 3.61 6.35 -5.40
C GLY A 87 4.35 7.27 -4.43
N PHE A 88 4.37 6.94 -3.14
CA PHE A 88 5.24 7.61 -2.17
C PHE A 88 5.64 6.69 -1.00
N VAL A 89 6.70 7.10 -0.31
CA VAL A 89 7.20 6.46 0.91
C VAL A 89 7.02 7.42 2.08
N LEU A 90 6.43 6.93 3.16
CA LEU A 90 6.33 7.62 4.44
C LEU A 90 7.21 6.92 5.48
N MET A 91 7.96 7.72 6.24
CA MET A 91 8.74 7.25 7.37
C MET A 91 7.99 7.57 8.66
N ALA A 92 7.59 6.54 9.40
CA ALA A 92 6.96 6.67 10.71
C ALA A 92 7.97 6.32 11.81
N ASN A 93 7.95 7.04 12.93
CA ASN A 93 8.87 6.80 14.04
C ASN A 93 8.56 5.47 14.75
N ASN A 94 7.30 5.04 14.75
CA ASN A 94 6.85 3.82 15.40
C ASN A 94 5.54 3.31 14.77
N MET A 95 5.11 2.14 15.21
CA MET A 95 3.94 1.47 14.63
C MET A 95 2.63 2.21 14.89
N SER A 96 2.50 2.87 16.05
CA SER A 96 1.31 3.68 16.35
C SER A 96 1.16 4.86 15.39
N GLU A 97 2.26 5.52 15.02
CA GLU A 97 2.25 6.58 14.01
C GLU A 97 1.94 6.04 12.61
N ALA A 98 2.47 4.86 12.26
CA ALA A 98 2.18 4.21 10.99
C ALA A 98 0.68 3.86 10.85
N ILE A 99 0.08 3.31 11.90
CA ILE A 99 -1.36 3.00 11.93
C ILE A 99 -2.20 4.27 11.93
N ALA A 100 -1.81 5.31 12.69
CA ALA A 100 -2.51 6.58 12.67
C ALA A 100 -2.54 7.20 11.27
N PHE A 101 -1.42 7.11 10.54
CA PHE A 101 -1.39 7.51 9.13
C PHE A 101 -2.27 6.62 8.25
N ALA A 102 -2.21 5.29 8.41
CA ALA A 102 -3.07 4.37 7.67
C ALA A 102 -4.56 4.67 7.89
N ASN A 103 -4.98 4.93 9.13
CA ASN A 103 -6.36 5.29 9.46
C ASN A 103 -6.77 6.64 8.87
N LEU A 104 -5.87 7.63 8.85
CA LEU A 104 -6.14 8.93 8.23
C LEU A 104 -6.28 8.81 6.72
N TYR A 105 -5.44 7.98 6.12
CA TYR A 105 -5.38 7.77 4.67
C TYR A 105 -6.50 6.86 4.16
N ALA A 106 -6.96 5.92 4.99
CA ALA A 106 -8.07 4.99 4.76
C ALA A 106 -7.92 4.14 3.48
N PRO A 107 -6.88 3.27 3.41
CA PRO A 107 -6.56 2.57 2.18
C PRO A 107 -7.58 1.50 1.77
N GLU A 108 -7.67 1.22 0.47
CA GLU A 108 -8.48 0.11 -0.04
C GLU A 108 -7.93 -1.24 0.45
N HIS A 109 -6.61 -1.44 0.29
CA HIS A 109 -5.89 -2.62 0.77
C HIS A 109 -4.75 -2.20 1.69
N LEU A 110 -4.73 -2.75 2.91
CA LEU A 110 -3.66 -2.54 3.89
C LEU A 110 -2.91 -3.85 4.13
N ILE A 111 -1.61 -3.86 3.86
CA ILE A 111 -0.70 -4.97 4.16
C ILE A 111 0.16 -4.55 5.36
N VAL A 112 0.10 -5.33 6.44
CA VAL A 112 0.85 -5.09 7.67
C VAL A 112 1.95 -6.14 7.78
N ASN A 113 3.12 -5.82 7.22
CA ASN A 113 4.31 -6.68 7.19
C ASN A 113 5.29 -6.26 8.28
N VAL A 114 4.92 -6.59 9.52
CA VAL A 114 5.68 -6.24 10.72
C VAL A 114 5.70 -7.42 11.68
N LYS A 115 6.67 -7.46 12.58
CA LYS A 115 6.68 -8.47 13.62
C LYS A 115 5.45 -8.35 14.53
N ASP A 116 4.80 -9.49 14.79
CA ASP A 116 3.60 -9.60 15.63
C ASP A 116 2.43 -8.73 15.10
N ALA A 117 2.20 -8.74 13.79
CA ALA A 117 1.20 -7.92 13.10
C ALA A 117 -0.21 -8.00 13.73
N GLU A 118 -0.61 -9.16 14.25
CA GLU A 118 -1.93 -9.40 14.85
C GLU A 118 -2.19 -8.55 16.09
N LYS A 119 -1.14 -8.10 16.78
CA LYS A 119 -1.28 -7.21 17.94
C LYS A 119 -1.85 -5.83 17.58
N TRP A 120 -1.77 -5.46 16.31
CA TRP A 120 -2.17 -4.15 15.81
C TRP A 120 -3.55 -4.15 15.18
N GLU A 121 -4.18 -5.32 15.01
CA GLU A 121 -5.50 -5.47 14.38
C GLU A 121 -6.54 -4.55 15.02
N SER A 122 -6.61 -4.50 16.35
CA SER A 122 -7.58 -3.67 17.08
C SER A 122 -7.37 -2.16 16.94
N SER A 123 -6.24 -1.72 16.38
CA SER A 123 -5.92 -0.30 16.17
C SER A 123 -6.22 0.17 14.74
N ILE A 124 -6.57 -0.74 13.83
CA ILE A 124 -6.93 -0.42 12.45
C ILE A 124 -8.42 -0.05 12.43
N GLU A 125 -8.70 1.21 12.09
CA GLU A 125 -10.06 1.76 12.04
C GLU A 125 -10.58 1.84 10.60
N ASN A 126 -9.73 2.28 9.66
CA ASN A 126 -10.11 2.53 8.28
C ASN A 126 -9.18 1.77 7.32
N ALA A 127 -9.66 0.65 6.80
CA ALA A 127 -9.08 -0.05 5.65
C ALA A 127 -10.18 -0.89 4.97
N GLY A 128 -10.21 -0.95 3.64
CA GLY A 128 -11.18 -1.76 2.92
C GLY A 128 -10.97 -3.26 3.15
N SER A 129 -9.71 -3.68 3.13
CA SER A 129 -9.26 -5.03 3.46
C SER A 129 -7.88 -4.99 4.12
N VAL A 130 -7.62 -5.96 5.01
CA VAL A 130 -6.37 -6.03 5.77
C VAL A 130 -5.71 -7.40 5.59
N TYR A 131 -4.41 -7.38 5.33
CA TYR A 131 -3.54 -8.55 5.25
C TYR A 131 -2.49 -8.44 6.36
N LEU A 132 -2.46 -9.42 7.27
CA LEU A 132 -1.53 -9.46 8.40
C LEU A 132 -0.44 -10.51 8.12
N GLY A 133 0.85 -10.12 8.21
CA GLY A 133 1.98 -11.04 8.03
C GLY A 133 3.35 -10.39 8.11
#